data_AF-A0A4Q5QP38-F1
#
_entry.id   AF-A0A4Q5QP38-F1
#
_cell.length_a   1.000
_cell.length_b   1.000
_cell.length_c   1.000
_cell.angle_alpha   90.00
_cell.angle_beta   90.00
_cell.angle_gamma   90.00
#
_symmetry.space_group_name_H-M   'P 1'
#
loop_
_entity.id
_entity.type
_entity.pdbx_description
1 polymer ?
#
loop_
_entity_poly.entity_id
_entity_poly.type
_entity_poly.pdbx_seq_one_letter_code
_entity_poly.pdbx_strand_id
1 'polypeptide(L)'
;MASTALAGGESVSHVRGPRLDAALHPAGRWIFAAVLLGGLVYAGVSILADTSQVGERMATGVFAFLGLALVIALAFEFVNGFHDTANAVATVIYTHSMPAPLAVVWSGAWNFLGVMFSSGAVAYSIITLLPVDLILHVGSAGGFAMIFALLLAAVIWNLATWYVGLPNSSSHALIGSILGVG
;
A
#
# COMPACT_ATOMS: atom_id res chain seq x y z
N MET A 1 -68.93 -1.08 36.67
CA MET A 1 -67.90 -0.12 37.13
C MET A 1 -66.69 -0.24 36.20
N ALA A 2 -66.39 0.85 35.47
CA ALA A 2 -65.15 1.21 34.74
C ALA A 2 -64.23 0.07 34.26
N SER A 3 -64.14 -0.29 32.97
CA SER A 3 -63.57 0.44 31.83
C SER A 3 -62.35 1.34 32.13
N THR A 4 -61.30 1.11 31.33
CA THR A 4 -60.18 2.01 31.01
C THR A 4 -59.06 2.17 32.05
N ALA A 5 -58.04 1.31 31.96
CA ALA A 5 -56.69 1.62 32.44
C ALA A 5 -55.69 1.41 31.29
N LEU A 6 -55.62 2.46 30.47
CA LEU A 6 -54.45 2.99 29.75
C LEU A 6 -53.43 1.97 29.24
N ALA A 7 -53.56 1.68 27.94
CA ALA A 7 -52.44 1.36 27.07
C ALA A 7 -51.39 2.47 27.15
N GLY A 8 -50.41 2.29 28.04
CA GLY A 8 -49.14 3.00 27.99
C GLY A 8 -48.32 2.41 26.86
N GLY A 9 -48.57 2.89 25.64
CA GLY A 9 -47.67 2.67 24.52
C GLY A 9 -46.34 3.33 24.86
N GLU A 10 -45.41 2.57 25.42
CA GLU A 10 -44.01 2.97 25.47
C GLU A 10 -43.57 3.12 24.01
N SER A 11 -43.48 4.37 23.56
CA SER A 11 -42.81 4.70 22.31
C SER A 11 -41.35 4.29 22.50
N VAL A 12 -41.01 3.08 22.05
CA VAL A 12 -39.63 2.63 21.95
C VAL A 12 -38.92 3.69 21.12
N SER A 13 -38.12 4.52 21.78
CA SER A 13 -37.28 5.48 21.09
C SER A 13 -36.29 4.64 20.29
N HIS A 14 -36.53 4.52 18.99
CA HIS A 14 -35.51 4.03 18.08
C HIS A 14 -34.34 5.01 18.23
N VAL A 15 -33.33 4.62 19.02
CA VAL A 15 -32.03 5.27 19.05
C VAL A 15 -31.55 5.24 17.61
N ARG A 16 -31.68 6.37 16.90
CA ARG A 16 -31.19 6.52 15.55
C ARG A 16 -29.67 6.38 15.65
N GLY A 17 -29.16 5.20 15.32
CA GLY A 17 -27.74 4.98 15.17
C GLY A 17 -27.15 5.98 14.16
N PRO A 18 -25.84 6.27 14.23
CA PRO A 18 -25.17 7.11 13.25
C PRO A 18 -25.48 6.60 11.84
N ARG A 19 -25.88 7.50 10.93
CA ARG A 19 -26.12 7.15 9.52
C ARG A 19 -24.77 6.99 8.84
N LEU A 20 -24.32 5.75 8.73
CA LEU A 20 -23.01 5.40 8.16
C LEU A 20 -23.03 5.31 6.62
N ASP A 21 -24.20 5.35 5.98
CA ASP A 21 -24.38 5.12 4.54
C ASP A 21 -24.32 6.39 3.67
N ALA A 22 -23.85 7.51 4.20
CA ALA A 22 -23.72 8.74 3.43
C ALA A 22 -22.61 8.61 2.38
N ALA A 23 -22.93 8.96 1.12
CA ALA A 23 -21.94 8.97 0.05
C ALA A 23 -20.82 9.98 0.34
N LEU A 24 -19.56 9.55 0.16
CA LEU A 24 -18.40 10.43 0.27
C LEU A 24 -18.54 11.62 -0.69
N HIS A 25 -18.21 12.82 -0.21
CA HIS A 25 -18.29 14.04 -1.01
C HIS A 25 -17.36 13.93 -2.23
N PRO A 26 -17.80 14.30 -3.45
CA PRO A 26 -17.02 14.15 -4.68
C PRO A 26 -15.67 14.88 -4.66
N ALA A 27 -15.53 15.92 -3.83
CA ALA A 27 -14.25 16.61 -3.61
C ALA A 27 -13.14 15.67 -3.10
N GLY A 28 -13.48 14.63 -2.33
CA GLY A 28 -12.49 13.69 -1.79
C GLY A 28 -11.69 12.97 -2.88
N ARG A 29 -12.32 12.66 -4.01
CA ARG A 29 -11.66 12.02 -5.15
C ARG A 29 -10.62 12.93 -5.80
N TRP A 30 -10.95 14.22 -5.94
CA TRP A 30 -10.05 15.21 -6.50
C TRP A 30 -8.89 15.54 -5.57
N ILE A 31 -9.14 15.64 -4.26
CA ILE A 31 -8.09 15.82 -3.26
C ILE A 31 -7.13 14.63 -3.29
N PHE A 32 -7.65 13.40 -3.30
CA PHE A 32 -6.83 12.20 -3.40
C PHE A 32 -5.97 12.18 -4.67
N ALA A 33 -6.56 12.49 -5.83
CA ALA A 33 -5.84 12.57 -7.09
C ALA A 33 -4.75 13.65 -7.07
N ALA A 34 -5.02 14.81 -6.46
CA ALA A 34 -4.06 15.90 -6.33
C ALA A 34 -2.87 15.51 -5.44
N VAL A 35 -3.11 14.83 -4.32
CA VAL A 35 -2.05 14.32 -3.43
C VAL A 35 -1.19 13.28 -4.17
N LEU A 36 -1.82 12.36 -4.89
CA LEU A 36 -1.13 11.30 -5.62
C LEU A 36 -0.27 11.88 -6.76
N LEU A 37 -0.82 12.81 -7.54
CA LEU A 37 -0.07 13.53 -8.56
C LEU A 37 1.08 14.34 -7.96
N GLY A 38 0.84 15.05 -6.85
CA GLY A 38 1.86 15.80 -6.14
C GLY A 38 3.01 14.92 -5.66
N GLY A 39 2.72 13.74 -5.12
CA GLY A 39 3.72 12.75 -4.70
C GLY A 39 4.54 12.22 -5.88
N LEU A 40 3.90 11.90 -7.01
CA LEU A 40 4.60 11.46 -8.23
C LEU A 40 5.49 12.56 -8.81
N VAL A 41 5.02 13.80 -8.85
CA VAL A 41 5.80 14.95 -9.31
C VAL A 41 6.99 15.19 -8.38
N TYR A 42 6.79 15.16 -7.06
CA TYR A 42 7.85 15.28 -6.07
C TYR A 42 8.92 14.21 -6.27
N ALA A 43 8.53 12.94 -6.37
CA ALA A 43 9.45 11.83 -6.61
C ALA A 43 10.23 12.01 -7.93
N GLY A 44 9.56 12.41 -9.01
CA GLY A 44 10.21 12.67 -10.30
C GLY A 44 11.24 13.81 -10.22
N VAL A 45 10.90 14.91 -9.55
CA VAL A 45 11.82 16.04 -9.33
C VAL A 45 12.99 15.63 -8.45
N SER A 46 12.77 14.88 -7.37
CA SER A 46 13.82 14.37 -6.49
C SER A 46 14.80 13.49 -7.25
N ILE A 47 14.32 12.52 -8.05
CA ILE A 47 15.19 11.66 -8.86
C ILE A 47 16.02 12.48 -9.85
N LEU A 48 15.42 13.49 -10.49
CA LEU A 48 16.12 14.33 -11.45
C LEU A 48 17.20 15.20 -10.77
N ALA A 49 16.88 15.75 -9.60
CA ALA A 49 17.80 16.51 -8.77
C ALA A 49 18.98 15.64 -8.32
N ASP A 50 18.69 14.45 -7.78
CA ASP A 50 19.71 13.51 -7.31
C ASP A 50 20.61 13.04 -8.46
N THR A 51 20.04 12.75 -9.63
CA THR A 51 20.82 12.31 -10.80
C THR A 51 21.72 13.43 -11.34
N SER A 52 21.28 14.68 -11.28
CA SER A 52 22.09 15.83 -11.70
C SER A 52 23.34 16.05 -10.84
N GLN A 53 23.34 15.56 -9.60
CA GLN A 53 24.48 15.65 -8.67
C GLN A 53 25.54 14.56 -8.90
N VAL A 54 25.21 13.48 -9.63
CA VAL A 54 26.13 12.35 -9.87
C VAL A 54 27.22 12.68 -10.90
N GLY A 55 27.09 13.78 -11.66
CA GLY A 55 28.17 14.32 -12.52
C GLY A 55 28.52 13.50 -13.76
N GLU A 56 27.91 12.34 -13.96
CA GLU A 56 28.13 11.41 -15.09
C GLU A 56 26.95 11.46 -16.08
N ARG A 57 27.22 11.38 -17.40
CA ARG A 57 26.16 11.18 -18.41
C ARG A 57 25.66 9.74 -18.33
N MET A 58 24.65 9.51 -17.51
CA MET A 58 23.97 8.21 -17.47
C MET A 58 23.34 7.88 -18.82
N ALA A 59 23.58 6.66 -19.32
CA ALA A 59 22.97 6.19 -20.55
C ALA A 59 21.44 6.18 -20.43
N THR A 60 20.73 6.60 -21.48
CA THR A 60 19.26 6.65 -21.51
C THR A 60 18.60 5.33 -21.10
N GLY A 61 19.26 4.20 -21.40
CA GLY A 61 18.80 2.87 -21.00
C GLY A 61 18.68 2.67 -19.48
N VAL A 62 19.55 3.31 -18.68
CA VAL A 62 19.51 3.22 -17.21
C VAL A 62 18.23 3.84 -16.67
N PHE A 63 17.82 4.99 -17.21
CA PHE A 63 16.56 5.64 -16.83
C PHE A 63 15.34 4.80 -17.21
N ALA A 64 15.38 4.08 -18.34
CA ALA A 64 14.31 3.18 -18.73
C ALA A 64 14.18 2.00 -17.76
N PHE A 65 15.30 1.38 -17.36
CA PHE A 65 15.29 0.30 -16.36
C PHE A 65 14.88 0.79 -14.97
N LEU A 66 15.34 1.97 -14.56
CA LEU A 66 14.90 2.61 -13.32
C LEU A 66 13.38 2.84 -13.32
N GLY A 67 12.85 3.41 -14.40
CA GLY A 67 11.41 3.63 -14.56
C GLY A 67 10.63 2.32 -14.48
N LEU A 68 11.11 1.26 -15.14
CA LEU A 68 10.49 -0.06 -15.08
C LEU A 68 10.52 -0.64 -13.65
N ALA A 69 11.67 -0.58 -12.98
CA ALA A 69 11.79 -1.05 -11.59
C ALA A 69 10.85 -0.28 -10.66
N LEU A 70 10.71 1.03 -10.84
CA LEU A 70 9.80 1.88 -10.07
C LEU A 70 8.34 1.48 -10.28
N VAL A 71 7.93 1.21 -11.53
CA VAL A 71 6.58 0.73 -11.85
C VAL A 71 6.29 -0.61 -11.16
N ILE A 72 7.25 -1.55 -11.17
CA ILE A 72 7.08 -2.85 -10.49
C ILE A 72 7.02 -2.67 -8.97
N ALA A 73 7.87 -1.82 -8.40
CA ALA A 73 7.85 -1.51 -6.97
C ALA A 73 6.54 -0.84 -6.53
N LEU A 74 5.99 0.10 -7.32
CA LEU A 74 4.68 0.70 -7.07
C LEU A 74 3.55 -0.34 -7.18
N ALA A 75 3.67 -1.28 -8.12
CA ALA A 75 2.72 -2.39 -8.21
C ALA A 75 2.79 -3.31 -6.99
N PHE A 76 3.99 -3.63 -6.48
CA PHE A 76 4.17 -4.36 -5.23
C PHE A 76 3.51 -3.64 -4.06
N GLU A 77 3.79 -2.35 -3.88
CA GLU A 77 3.22 -1.53 -2.80
C GLU A 77 1.69 -1.47 -2.87
N PHE A 78 1.14 -1.36 -4.08
CA PHE A 78 -0.30 -1.37 -4.30
C PHE A 78 -0.94 -2.70 -3.87
N VAL A 79 -0.34 -3.84 -4.24
CA VAL A 79 -0.85 -5.16 -3.84
C VAL A 79 -0.70 -5.38 -2.34
N ASN A 80 0.40 -4.93 -1.73
CA ASN A 80 0.58 -4.97 -0.28
C ASN A 80 -0.53 -4.18 0.43
N GLY A 81 -0.84 -2.98 -0.07
CA GLY A 81 -1.91 -2.15 0.47
C GLY A 81 -3.28 -2.85 0.49
N PHE A 82 -3.58 -3.70 -0.50
CA PHE A 82 -4.81 -4.50 -0.48
C PHE A 82 -4.84 -5.55 0.64
N HIS A 83 -3.74 -6.29 0.81
CA HIS A 83 -3.61 -7.29 1.87
C HIS A 83 -3.72 -6.64 3.25
N ASP A 84 -3.00 -5.54 3.47
CA ASP A 84 -3.00 -4.83 4.75
C ASP A 84 -4.33 -4.16 5.05
N THR A 85 -4.96 -3.58 4.02
CA THR A 85 -6.31 -2.99 4.17
C THR A 85 -7.31 -4.08 4.54
N ALA A 86 -7.32 -5.21 3.83
CA ALA A 86 -8.25 -6.31 4.12
C ALA A 86 -8.10 -6.81 5.57
N ASN A 87 -6.86 -6.96 6.04
CA ASN A 87 -6.57 -7.36 7.41
C ASN A 87 -7.04 -6.33 8.46
N ALA A 88 -6.84 -5.04 8.19
CA ALA A 88 -7.16 -3.96 9.12
C ALA A 88 -8.66 -3.64 9.21
N VAL A 89 -9.39 -3.72 8.10
CA VAL A 89 -10.79 -3.25 8.02
C VAL A 89 -11.83 -4.34 8.26
N ALA A 90 -11.46 -5.62 8.13
CA ALA A 90 -12.40 -6.74 8.25
C ALA A 90 -13.19 -6.72 9.56
N THR A 91 -12.53 -6.47 10.69
CA THR A 91 -13.17 -6.46 12.02
C THR A 91 -14.12 -5.27 12.19
N VAL A 92 -13.71 -4.09 11.76
CA VAL A 92 -14.47 -2.84 11.89
C VAL A 92 -15.75 -2.89 11.04
N ILE A 93 -15.63 -3.40 9.81
CA ILE A 93 -16.76 -3.58 8.90
C ILE A 93 -17.70 -4.67 9.43
N TYR A 94 -17.17 -5.83 9.83
CA TYR A 94 -17.98 -6.95 10.33
C TYR A 94 -18.76 -6.60 11.60
N THR A 95 -18.16 -5.82 12.50
CA THR A 95 -18.80 -5.34 13.74
C THR A 95 -19.74 -4.16 13.52
N HIS A 96 -19.88 -3.67 12.29
CA HIS A 96 -20.70 -2.50 11.94
C HIS A 96 -20.32 -1.25 12.75
N SER A 97 -19.05 -1.12 13.13
CA SER A 97 -18.55 0.03 13.90
C SER A 97 -18.18 1.22 13.02
N MET A 98 -17.90 1.00 11.72
CA MET A 98 -17.62 2.06 10.74
C MET A 98 -18.07 1.62 9.34
N PRO A 99 -18.53 2.55 8.47
CA PRO A 99 -18.87 2.22 7.10
C PRO A 99 -17.64 1.86 6.29
N ALA A 100 -17.79 0.89 5.38
CA ALA A 100 -16.69 0.34 4.59
C ALA A 100 -15.86 1.40 3.84
N PRO A 101 -16.44 2.42 3.18
CA PRO A 101 -15.64 3.45 2.50
C PRO A 101 -14.75 4.25 3.47
N LEU A 102 -15.23 4.54 4.68
CA LEU A 102 -14.46 5.28 5.67
C LEU A 102 -13.36 4.39 6.28
N ALA A 103 -13.67 3.11 6.55
CA ALA A 103 -12.69 2.16 7.09
C ALA A 103 -11.49 1.98 6.15
N VAL A 104 -11.72 1.90 4.83
CA VAL A 104 -10.66 1.80 3.82
C VAL A 104 -9.80 3.07 3.78
N VAL A 105 -10.43 4.25 3.79
CA VAL A 105 -9.69 5.53 3.82
C VAL A 105 -8.85 5.65 5.10
N TRP A 106 -9.38 5.20 6.24
CA TRP A 106 -8.65 5.17 7.50
C TRP A 106 -7.49 4.19 7.51
N SER A 107 -7.66 2.99 6.97
CA SER A 107 -6.56 2.05 6.83
C SER A 107 -5.43 2.61 5.96
N GLY A 108 -5.77 3.25 4.83
CA GLY A 108 -4.80 3.91 3.96
C GLY A 108 -4.07 5.07 4.65
N ALA A 109 -4.79 5.91 5.40
CA ALA A 109 -4.19 7.02 6.15
C ALA A 109 -3.18 6.51 7.19
N TRP A 110 -3.52 5.48 7.96
CA TRP A 110 -2.63 4.90 8.96
C TRP A 110 -1.43 4.16 8.34
N ASN A 111 -1.60 3.49 7.20
CA ASN A 111 -0.48 2.93 6.44
C ASN A 111 0.51 4.02 6.02
N PHE A 112 0.01 5.10 5.44
CA PHE A 112 0.84 6.23 5.04
C PHE A 112 1.57 6.87 6.22
N LEU A 113 0.87 7.12 7.33
CA LEU A 113 1.47 7.64 8.55
C LEU A 113 2.54 6.69 9.11
N GLY A 114 2.29 5.37 9.04
CA GLY A 114 3.27 4.35 9.42
C GLY A 114 4.59 4.52 8.68
N VAL A 115 4.56 4.70 7.35
CA VAL A 115 5.77 4.96 6.54
C VAL A 115 6.43 6.29 6.93
N MET A 116 5.64 7.36 7.09
CA MET A 116 6.16 8.68 7.45
C MET A 116 6.86 8.70 8.82
N PHE A 117 6.33 7.97 9.81
CA PHE A 117 6.90 7.89 11.15
C PHE A 117 7.95 6.78 11.32
N SER A 118 8.03 5.83 10.39
CA SER A 118 9.01 4.73 10.42
C SER A 118 10.46 5.19 10.24
N SER A 119 10.72 6.48 9.99
CA SER A 119 12.05 7.08 9.78
C SER A 119 12.94 6.36 8.75
N GLY A 120 12.35 5.58 7.85
CA GLY A 120 13.06 4.76 6.88
C GLY A 120 13.70 3.49 7.45
N ALA A 121 13.52 3.19 8.74
CA ALA A 121 14.15 2.04 9.39
C ALA A 121 13.82 0.70 8.70
N VAL A 122 12.55 0.47 8.36
CA VAL A 122 12.11 -0.76 7.66
C VAL A 122 12.73 -0.86 6.27
N ALA A 123 12.76 0.23 5.52
CA ALA A 123 13.39 0.27 4.20
C ALA A 123 14.89 -0.05 4.30
N TYR A 124 15.59 0.53 5.28
CA TYR A 124 16.99 0.24 5.53
C TYR A 124 17.23 -1.23 5.90
N SER A 125 16.37 -1.83 6.73
CA SER A 125 16.46 -3.25 7.07
C SER A 125 16.38 -4.15 5.83
N ILE A 126 15.47 -3.86 4.90
CA ILE A 126 15.39 -4.63 3.64
C ILE A 126 16.63 -4.42 2.77
N ILE A 127 17.15 -3.19 2.67
CA ILE A 127 18.38 -2.90 1.91
C ILE A 127 19.56 -3.72 2.43
N THR A 128 19.69 -3.86 3.76
CA THR A 128 20.80 -4.65 4.35
C THR A 128 20.71 -6.16 4.08
N LEU A 129 19.56 -6.66 3.62
CA LEU A 129 19.40 -8.06 3.23
C LEU A 129 19.73 -8.31 1.77
N LEU A 130 19.86 -7.25 0.94
CA LEU A 130 20.16 -7.41 -0.47
C LEU A 130 21.59 -7.92 -0.67
N PRO A 131 21.81 -8.90 -1.56
CA PRO A 131 23.15 -9.38 -1.91
C PRO A 131 23.83 -8.40 -2.87
N VAL A 132 24.11 -7.17 -2.39
CA VAL A 132 24.62 -6.07 -3.22
C VAL A 132 25.96 -6.44 -3.84
N ASP A 133 26.82 -7.15 -3.09
CA ASP A 133 28.10 -7.63 -3.60
C ASP A 133 27.91 -8.57 -4.79
N LEU A 134 26.96 -9.51 -4.73
CA LEU A 134 26.69 -10.42 -5.83
C LEU A 134 26.25 -9.64 -7.07
N ILE A 135 25.27 -8.75 -6.91
CA ILE A 135 24.72 -7.91 -7.99
C ILE A 135 25.82 -7.11 -8.71
N LEU A 136 26.79 -6.58 -7.97
CA LEU A 136 27.89 -5.79 -8.53
C LEU A 136 28.93 -6.66 -9.26
N HIS A 137 29.13 -7.91 -8.86
CA HIS A 137 30.12 -8.81 -9.48
C HIS A 137 29.63 -9.51 -10.75
N VAL A 138 28.32 -9.75 -10.94
CA VAL A 138 27.79 -10.45 -12.13
C VAL A 138 27.77 -9.57 -13.39
N GLY A 139 28.19 -8.31 -13.30
CA GLY A 139 28.10 -7.31 -14.37
C GLY A 139 26.69 -6.73 -14.53
N SER A 140 26.57 -5.67 -15.33
CA SER A 140 25.35 -4.86 -15.43
C SER A 140 24.11 -5.66 -15.85
N ALA A 141 24.23 -6.52 -16.87
CA ALA A 141 23.12 -7.32 -17.36
C ALA A 141 22.62 -8.35 -16.32
N GLY A 142 23.54 -9.02 -15.61
CA GLY A 142 23.21 -9.96 -14.54
C GLY A 142 22.56 -9.26 -13.35
N GLY A 143 23.12 -8.12 -12.92
CA GLY A 143 22.56 -7.32 -11.83
C GLY A 143 21.13 -6.83 -12.11
N PHE A 144 20.86 -6.35 -13.33
CA PHE A 144 19.48 -5.97 -13.70
C PHE A 144 18.53 -7.17 -13.70
N ALA A 145 18.93 -8.31 -14.26
CA ALA A 145 18.10 -9.52 -14.26
C ALA A 145 17.76 -9.99 -12.84
N MET A 146 18.72 -9.92 -11.91
CA MET A 146 18.53 -10.24 -10.49
C MET A 146 17.48 -9.33 -9.82
N ILE A 147 17.59 -8.02 -10.01
CA ILE A 147 16.64 -7.04 -9.45
C ILE A 147 15.23 -7.25 -10.01
N PHE A 148 15.11 -7.48 -11.32
CA PHE A 148 13.79 -7.74 -11.90
C PHE A 148 13.23 -9.09 -11.46
N ALA A 149 14.06 -10.13 -11.32
CA ALA A 149 13.63 -11.44 -10.86
C ALA A 149 13.08 -11.39 -9.42
N LEU A 150 13.78 -10.73 -8.49
CA LEU A 150 13.29 -10.63 -7.10
C LEU A 150 12.01 -9.80 -7.02
N LEU A 151 11.92 -8.66 -7.73
CA LEU A 151 10.74 -7.81 -7.71
C LEU A 151 9.52 -8.51 -8.33
N LEU A 152 9.69 -9.17 -9.47
CA LEU A 152 8.62 -9.91 -10.14
C LEU A 152 8.17 -11.11 -9.30
N ALA A 153 9.10 -11.86 -8.71
CA ALA A 153 8.76 -12.99 -7.83
C ALA A 153 7.92 -12.53 -6.64
N ALA A 154 8.30 -11.43 -5.98
CA ALA A 154 7.55 -10.86 -4.86
C ALA A 154 6.13 -10.42 -5.30
N VAL A 155 5.99 -9.71 -6.41
CA VAL A 155 4.69 -9.25 -6.93
C VAL A 155 3.79 -10.42 -7.34
N ILE A 156 4.32 -11.36 -8.12
CA ILE A 156 3.57 -12.52 -8.61
C ILE A 156 3.06 -13.34 -7.44
N TRP A 157 3.89 -13.57 -6.42
CA TRP A 157 3.46 -14.31 -5.24
C TRP A 157 2.35 -13.60 -4.47
N ASN A 158 2.47 -12.28 -4.26
CA ASN A 158 1.44 -11.49 -3.59
C ASN A 158 0.11 -11.46 -4.35
N LEU A 159 0.15 -11.39 -5.67
CA LEU A 159 -1.04 -11.48 -6.52
C LEU A 159 -1.65 -12.88 -6.52
N ALA A 160 -0.81 -13.92 -6.57
CA ALA A 160 -1.26 -15.31 -6.55
C ALA A 160 -2.00 -15.60 -5.23
N THR A 161 -1.44 -15.23 -4.08
CA THR A 161 -2.06 -15.44 -2.77
C THR A 161 -3.36 -14.66 -2.61
N TRP A 162 -3.39 -13.42 -3.14
CA TRP A 162 -4.62 -12.64 -3.20
C TRP A 162 -5.70 -13.33 -4.04
N TYR A 163 -5.35 -13.82 -5.23
CA TYR A 163 -6.28 -14.48 -6.15
C TYR A 163 -6.91 -15.72 -5.52
N VAL A 164 -6.15 -16.48 -4.71
CA VAL A 164 -6.67 -17.66 -3.99
C VAL A 164 -7.23 -17.33 -2.59
N GLY A 165 -7.24 -16.07 -2.17
CA GLY A 165 -7.77 -15.63 -0.87
C GLY A 165 -6.96 -16.10 0.34
N LEU A 166 -5.68 -16.41 0.16
CA LEU A 166 -4.80 -16.84 1.25
C LEU A 166 -4.19 -15.61 1.96
N PRO A 167 -4.25 -15.55 3.30
CA PRO A 167 -3.54 -14.52 4.04
C PRO A 167 -2.03 -14.71 3.83
N ASN A 168 -1.35 -13.65 3.41
CA ASN A 168 0.08 -13.66 3.10
C ASN A 168 0.78 -12.49 3.78
N SER A 169 2.07 -12.66 4.08
CA SER A 169 2.95 -11.59 4.50
C SER A 169 3.81 -11.12 3.32
N SER A 170 3.56 -9.90 2.86
CA SER A 170 4.30 -9.28 1.78
C SER A 170 5.80 -9.13 2.07
N SER A 171 6.17 -8.85 3.33
CA SER A 171 7.56 -8.78 3.76
C SER A 171 8.29 -10.11 3.63
N HIS A 172 7.62 -11.24 3.97
CA HIS A 172 8.21 -12.57 3.78
C HIS A 172 8.34 -12.92 2.31
N ALA A 173 7.38 -12.53 1.48
CA ALA A 173 7.48 -12.70 0.02
C ALA A 173 8.69 -11.94 -0.55
N LEU A 174 8.91 -10.70 -0.10
CA LEU A 174 10.06 -9.90 -0.51
C LEU A 174 11.38 -10.51 -0.02
N ILE A 175 11.50 -10.84 1.27
CA ILE A 175 12.70 -11.48 1.83
C ILE A 175 12.98 -12.81 1.12
N GLY A 176 11.95 -13.63 0.89
CA GLY A 176 12.09 -14.90 0.15
C GLY A 176 12.59 -14.70 -1.27
N SER A 177 12.13 -13.65 -1.97
CA SER A 177 12.62 -13.31 -3.31
C SER A 177 14.09 -12.85 -3.31
N ILE A 178 14.51 -12.12 -2.28
CA ILE A 178 15.90 -11.68 -2.10
C ILE A 178 16.80 -12.89 -1.88
N LEU A 179 16.40 -13.81 -1.00
CA LEU A 179 17.12 -15.05 -0.75
C LEU A 179 17.12 -16.02 -1.94
N GLY A 180 16.13 -15.96 -2.82
CA GLY A 180 16.06 -16.83 -4.01
C GLY A 180 16.96 -16.37 -5.16
N VAL A 181 17.38 -15.11 -5.16
CA VAL A 181 18.25 -14.52 -6.19
C VAL A 181 19.72 -14.50 -5.76
N GLY A 182 19.99 -14.40 -4.45
CA GLY A 182 21.33 -14.48 -3.84
C GLY A 182 21.86 -15.89 -3.74
#